data_AF-A0A8S1LEP7-F1
#
_entry.id   AF-A0A8S1LEP7-F1
#
_cell.length_a   1.000
_cell.length_b   1.000
_cell.length_c   1.000
_cell.angle_alpha   90.00
_cell.angle_beta   90.00
_cell.angle_gamma   90.00
#
_symmetry.space_group_name_H-M   'P 1'
#
loop_
_entity.id
_entity.type
_entity.pdbx_description
1 polymer ?
#
loop_
_entity_poly.entity_id
_entity_poly.type
_entity_poly.pdbx_seq_one_letter_code
_entity_poly.pdbx_strand_id
1 'polypeptide(L)'
;MHSLVGYSLACYILQLKDRHNGNILLKRDGHLVHIDFGFFLGNAPGKGIEIENKVPFKLLNEYIEILGGLQSDLFKKFRELFYKGFMALRKHSDRILLLVKMMYSGQKNSMPCFKRGDKSITLLEERFFQDENDNQKLNVICQNIINSSIDNWRAKWYDKYQYYVQGIFY
;
A
#
# COMPACT_ATOMS: atom_id res chain seq x y z
N MET A 1 15.35 -3.54 3.53
CA MET A 1 14.89 -3.76 2.14
C MET A 1 13.64 -4.63 2.06
N HIS A 2 13.69 -5.90 2.47
CA HIS A 2 12.54 -6.82 2.30
C HIS A 2 11.26 -6.40 3.02
N SER A 3 11.37 -5.85 4.23
CA SER A 3 10.21 -5.30 4.96
C SER A 3 9.54 -4.16 4.20
N LEU A 4 10.34 -3.25 3.61
CA LEU A 4 9.82 -2.14 2.81
C LEU A 4 9.03 -2.68 1.61
N VAL A 5 9.62 -3.62 0.85
CA VAL A 5 8.94 -4.25 -0.30
C VAL A 5 7.64 -4.93 0.14
N GLY A 6 7.67 -5.73 1.20
CA GLY A 6 6.50 -6.46 1.70
C GLY A 6 5.37 -5.53 2.10
N TYR A 7 5.67 -4.46 2.86
CA TYR A 7 4.66 -3.48 3.25
C TYR A 7 4.18 -2.60 2.10
N SER A 8 5.04 -2.24 1.14
CA SER A 8 4.61 -1.55 -0.09
C SER A 8 3.58 -2.36 -0.86
N LEU A 9 3.81 -3.67 -1.01
CA LEU A 9 2.87 -4.58 -1.67
C LEU A 9 1.57 -4.75 -0.85
N ALA A 10 1.67 -4.92 0.47
CA ALA A 10 0.51 -5.04 1.34
C ALA A 10 -0.36 -3.77 1.33
N CYS A 11 0.25 -2.59 1.43
CA CYS A 11 -0.43 -1.30 1.32
C CYS A 11 -1.12 -1.15 -0.03
N TYR A 12 -0.47 -1.55 -1.12
CA TYR A 12 -1.06 -1.51 -2.45
C TYR A 12 -2.29 -2.43 -2.57
N ILE A 13 -2.12 -3.73 -2.28
CA ILE A 13 -3.17 -4.74 -2.47
C ILE A 13 -4.34 -4.51 -1.51
N LEU A 14 -4.08 -4.28 -0.22
CA LEU A 14 -5.13 -4.15 0.79
C LEU A 14 -5.63 -2.71 0.93
N GLN A 15 -5.03 -1.74 0.23
CA GLN A 15 -5.34 -0.32 0.37
C GLN A 15 -5.30 0.11 1.84
N LEU A 16 -4.21 -0.23 2.53
CA LEU A 16 -3.98 0.21 3.91
C LEU A 16 -3.84 1.75 3.91
N LYS A 17 -4.74 2.42 4.61
CA LYS A 17 -4.78 3.88 4.75
C LYS A 17 -4.17 4.33 6.07
N ASP A 18 -4.17 5.63 6.32
CA ASP A 18 -3.64 6.22 7.54
C ASP A 18 -2.16 5.85 7.76
N ARG A 19 -1.37 5.89 6.67
CA ARG A 19 0.06 5.55 6.69
C ARG A 19 0.88 6.82 6.93
N HIS A 20 0.93 7.26 8.17
CA HIS A 20 1.80 8.35 8.65
C HIS A 20 2.98 7.83 9.47
N ASN A 21 3.94 8.69 9.80
CA ASN A 21 5.18 8.30 10.47
C ASN A 21 4.96 7.63 11.83
N GLY A 22 3.93 8.03 12.58
CA GLY A 22 3.49 7.33 13.81
C GLY A 22 3.05 5.87 13.62
N ASN A 23 2.58 5.47 12.43
CA ASN A 23 2.12 4.11 12.13
C ASN A 23 3.17 3.25 11.42
N ILE A 24 4.36 3.80 11.14
CA ILE A 24 5.46 3.11 10.47
C ILE A 24 6.67 3.13 11.41
N LEU A 25 6.89 2.00 12.07
CA LEU A 25 7.96 1.84 13.05
C LEU A 25 9.21 1.28 12.37
N LEU A 26 10.38 1.78 12.77
CA LEU A 26 11.68 1.23 12.39
C LEU A 26 12.31 0.52 13.58
N LYS A 27 12.58 -0.77 13.44
CA LYS A 27 13.35 -1.55 14.42
C LYS A 27 14.85 -1.26 14.29
N ARG A 28 15.59 -1.53 15.37
CA ARG A 28 17.05 -1.34 15.46
C ARG A 28 17.85 -2.14 14.42
N ASP A 29 17.30 -3.26 13.97
CA ASP A 29 17.87 -4.14 12.94
C ASP A 29 17.55 -3.66 11.50
N GLY A 30 16.85 -2.53 11.34
CA GLY A 30 16.48 -1.97 10.05
C GLY A 30 15.16 -2.53 9.47
N HIS A 31 14.42 -3.36 10.22
CA HIS A 31 13.10 -3.82 9.80
C HIS A 31 12.03 -2.74 10.00
N LEU A 32 11.28 -2.47 8.94
CA LEU A 32 10.05 -1.67 9.03
C LEU A 32 8.91 -2.55 9.54
N VAL A 33 8.07 -2.00 10.40
CA VAL A 33 6.84 -2.61 10.91
C VAL A 33 5.73 -1.59 10.84
N HIS A 34 4.66 -1.91 10.11
CA HIS A 34 3.46 -1.08 10.10
C HIS A 34 2.54 -1.56 11.22
N ILE A 35 1.98 -0.61 11.96
CA ILE A 35 0.98 -0.84 13.01
C ILE A 35 -0.31 -0.10 12.66
N ASP A 36 -1.37 -0.40 13.42
CA ASP A 36 -2.73 0.12 13.22
C ASP A 36 -3.27 -0.16 11.82
N PHE A 37 -4.18 -1.14 11.68
CA PHE A 37 -4.79 -1.48 10.38
C PHE A 37 -6.29 -1.15 10.37
N GLY A 38 -6.73 -0.17 11.16
CA GLY A 38 -8.15 0.20 11.27
C GLY A 38 -8.80 0.65 9.95
N PHE A 39 -7.99 1.06 8.97
CA PHE A 39 -8.44 1.55 7.67
C PHE A 39 -7.83 0.75 6.52
N PHE A 40 -8.63 -0.14 5.93
CA PHE A 40 -8.23 -0.97 4.79
C PHE A 40 -9.42 -1.25 3.85
N LEU A 41 -9.13 -1.77 2.65
CA LEU A 41 -10.09 -2.02 1.55
C LEU A 41 -10.92 -0.78 1.14
N GLY A 42 -10.29 0.40 1.16
CA GLY A 42 -10.92 1.65 0.73
C GLY A 42 -11.75 2.36 1.82
N ASN A 43 -11.73 1.85 3.06
CA ASN A 43 -12.09 2.66 4.22
C ASN A 43 -10.94 3.64 4.52
N ALA A 44 -11.25 4.90 4.80
CA ALA A 44 -10.29 5.96 5.06
C ALA A 44 -10.70 6.77 6.30
N PRO A 45 -9.74 7.32 7.07
CA PRO A 45 -10.04 8.25 8.14
C PRO A 45 -10.58 9.57 7.58
N GLY A 46 -11.65 10.10 8.19
CA GLY A 46 -12.32 11.33 7.76
C GLY A 46 -13.52 11.08 6.85
N LYS A 47 -14.59 11.88 7.01
CA LYS A 47 -15.89 11.76 6.31
C LYS A 47 -15.78 11.95 4.77
N GLY A 48 -15.19 10.99 4.06
CA GLY A 48 -15.15 10.99 2.58
C GLY A 48 -14.07 11.87 1.95
N ILE A 49 -13.10 12.38 2.71
CA ILE A 49 -11.95 13.10 2.16
C ILE A 49 -10.95 12.06 1.65
N GLU A 50 -11.16 11.60 0.41
CA GLU A 50 -10.39 10.54 -0.26
C GLU A 50 -8.96 10.96 -0.69
N ILE A 51 -8.31 11.87 0.04
CA ILE A 51 -7.00 12.43 -0.31
C ILE A 51 -5.94 11.32 -0.44
N GLU A 52 -6.05 10.25 0.34
CA GLU A 52 -5.14 9.09 0.30
C GLU A 52 -5.52 8.00 -0.74
N ASN A 53 -6.70 8.04 -1.36
CA ASN A 53 -7.13 6.98 -2.28
C ASN A 53 -6.30 6.92 -3.58
N LYS A 54 -5.54 7.98 -3.89
CA LYS A 54 -4.71 8.04 -5.09
C LYS A 54 -3.25 7.66 -4.89
N VAL A 55 -2.80 7.42 -3.65
CA VAL A 55 -1.41 7.02 -3.38
C VAL A 55 -1.37 5.50 -3.17
N PRO A 56 -0.65 4.72 -4.01
CA PRO A 56 -0.61 3.27 -3.89
C PRO A 56 0.00 2.79 -2.57
N PHE A 57 1.10 3.41 -2.14
CA PHE A 57 1.69 3.25 -0.81
C PHE A 57 2.60 4.45 -0.50
N LYS A 58 2.98 4.63 0.77
CA LYS A 58 3.88 5.72 1.18
C LYS A 58 5.32 5.41 0.74
N LEU A 59 5.89 6.24 -0.12
CA LEU A 59 7.29 6.19 -0.54
C LEU A 59 7.83 7.63 -0.68
N LEU A 60 8.17 8.22 0.47
CA LEU A 60 8.68 9.60 0.52
C LEU A 60 10.16 9.69 0.13
N ASN A 61 10.66 10.91 -0.06
CA ASN A 61 12.04 11.18 -0.46
C ASN A 61 13.07 10.62 0.54
N GLU A 62 12.76 10.61 1.82
CA GLU A 62 13.65 10.11 2.87
C GLU A 62 13.94 8.60 2.66
N TYR A 63 12.94 7.83 2.23
CA TYR A 63 13.15 6.41 1.86
C TYR A 63 14.05 6.28 0.63
N ILE A 64 13.88 7.17 -0.35
CA ILE A 64 14.65 7.16 -1.59
C ILE A 64 16.10 7.53 -1.32
N GLU A 65 16.34 8.51 -0.45
CA GLU A 65 17.66 8.92 0.01
C GLU A 65 18.37 7.81 0.77
N ILE A 66 17.68 7.10 1.67
CA ILE A 66 18.22 5.91 2.36
C ILE A 66 18.59 4.81 1.35
N LEU A 67 17.82 4.69 0.27
CA LEU A 67 18.14 3.79 -0.84
C LEU A 67 19.21 4.35 -1.77
N GLY A 68 19.83 5.50 -1.51
CA GLY A 68 20.92 6.06 -2.31
C GLY A 68 20.46 6.82 -3.56
N GLY A 69 19.17 7.18 -3.65
CA GLY A 69 18.59 7.94 -4.77
C GLY A 69 17.94 7.08 -5.86
N LEU A 70 17.22 7.73 -6.78
CA LEU A 70 16.44 7.06 -7.83
C LEU A 70 17.26 6.25 -8.83
N GLN A 71 18.53 6.58 -9.00
CA GLN A 71 19.43 5.90 -9.96
C GLN A 71 20.32 4.83 -9.30
N SER A 72 20.20 4.64 -7.98
CA SER A 72 21.04 3.71 -7.23
C SER A 72 20.71 2.26 -7.53
N ASP A 73 21.67 1.37 -7.31
CA ASP A 73 21.46 -0.06 -7.46
C ASP A 73 20.53 -0.62 -6.38
N LEU A 74 20.50 -0.01 -5.20
CA LEU A 74 19.56 -0.38 -4.13
C LEU A 74 18.11 -0.05 -4.54
N PHE A 75 17.87 1.11 -5.17
CA PHE A 75 16.53 1.45 -5.65
C PHE A 75 16.11 0.57 -6.82
N LYS A 76 17.01 0.28 -7.76
CA LYS A 76 16.77 -0.73 -8.81
C LYS A 76 16.41 -2.09 -8.18
N LYS A 77 17.12 -2.49 -7.12
CA LYS A 77 16.85 -3.74 -6.40
C LYS A 77 15.48 -3.73 -5.72
N PHE A 78 15.08 -2.61 -5.12
CA PHE A 78 13.73 -2.43 -4.58
C PHE A 78 12.67 -2.65 -5.67
N ARG A 79 12.82 -2.02 -6.85
CA ARG A 79 11.89 -2.17 -7.98
C ARG A 79 11.80 -3.62 -8.47
N GLU A 80 12.93 -4.30 -8.56
CA GLU A 80 13.01 -5.72 -8.95
C GLU A 80 12.30 -6.63 -7.94
N LEU A 81 12.56 -6.43 -6.65
CA LEU A 81 11.94 -7.21 -5.57
C LEU A 81 10.43 -6.94 -5.47
N PHE A 82 10.00 -5.69 -5.69
CA PHE A 82 8.58 -5.34 -5.75
C PHE A 82 7.86 -6.10 -6.85
N TYR A 83 8.41 -6.10 -8.08
CA TYR A 83 7.85 -6.87 -9.19
C TYR A 83 7.79 -8.37 -8.87
N LYS A 84 8.87 -8.96 -8.36
CA LYS A 84 8.91 -10.37 -7.96
C LYS A 84 7.86 -10.71 -6.89
N GLY A 85 7.73 -9.87 -5.87
CA GLY A 85 6.73 -10.03 -4.82
C GLY A 85 5.30 -9.87 -5.35
N PHE A 86 5.07 -8.94 -6.27
CA PHE A 86 3.78 -8.76 -6.92
C PHE A 86 3.37 -10.01 -7.72
N MET A 87 4.29 -10.60 -8.50
CA MET A 87 4.04 -11.84 -9.22
C MET A 87 3.75 -13.01 -8.28
N ALA A 88 4.44 -13.10 -7.15
CA ALA A 88 4.16 -14.10 -6.13
C ALA A 88 2.75 -13.91 -5.52
N LEU A 89 2.35 -12.68 -5.23
CA LEU A 89 1.01 -12.36 -4.75
C LEU A 89 -0.08 -12.73 -5.76
N ARG A 90 0.13 -12.44 -7.05
CA ARG A 90 -0.79 -12.84 -8.13
C ARG A 90 -1.02 -14.34 -8.16
N LYS A 91 0.03 -15.15 -8.04
CA LYS A 91 -0.07 -16.61 -8.00
C LYS A 91 -0.95 -17.13 -6.86
N HIS A 92 -1.08 -16.36 -5.78
CA HIS A 92 -1.88 -16.70 -4.59
C HIS A 92 -3.13 -15.83 -4.41
N SER A 93 -3.48 -15.04 -5.42
CA SER A 93 -4.57 -14.07 -5.36
C SER A 93 -5.92 -14.73 -5.05
N ASP A 94 -6.22 -15.89 -5.62
CA ASP A 94 -7.46 -16.63 -5.36
C ASP A 94 -7.66 -16.96 -3.88
N ARG A 95 -6.58 -17.30 -3.16
CA ARG A 95 -6.64 -17.59 -1.73
C ARG A 95 -6.92 -16.34 -0.91
N ILE A 96 -6.28 -15.22 -1.27
CA ILE A 96 -6.49 -13.93 -0.61
C ILE A 96 -7.92 -13.47 -0.84
N LEU A 97 -8.38 -13.53 -2.10
CA LEU A 97 -9.74 -13.17 -2.49
C LEU A 97 -10.79 -14.03 -1.79
N LEU A 98 -10.57 -15.34 -1.70
CA LEU A 98 -11.45 -16.26 -0.99
C LEU A 98 -11.62 -15.85 0.48
N LEU A 99 -10.51 -15.60 1.19
CA LEU A 99 -10.55 -15.18 2.58
C LEU A 99 -11.33 -13.87 2.76
N VAL A 100 -11.08 -12.88 1.90
CA VAL A 100 -11.78 -11.59 1.97
C VAL A 100 -13.26 -11.74 1.62
N LYS A 101 -13.62 -12.58 0.63
CA LYS A 101 -15.02 -12.90 0.30
C LYS A 101 -15.74 -13.57 1.46
N MET A 102 -15.10 -14.52 2.15
CA MET A 102 -15.65 -15.16 3.34
C MET A 102 -15.88 -14.14 4.47
N MET A 103 -14.91 -13.25 4.72
CA MET A 103 -15.06 -12.16 5.69
C MET A 103 -16.23 -11.24 5.32
N TYR A 104 -16.36 -10.90 4.03
CA TYR A 104 -17.46 -10.07 3.54
C TYR A 104 -18.81 -10.74 3.76
N SER A 105 -18.98 -12.01 3.35
CA SER A 105 -20.22 -12.75 3.54
C SER A 105 -20.63 -12.85 5.01
N GLY A 106 -19.68 -13.05 5.92
CA GLY A 106 -19.96 -13.19 7.36
C GLY A 106 -20.15 -11.86 8.11
N GLN A 107 -19.46 -10.79 7.70
CA GLN A 107 -19.32 -9.56 8.50
C GLN A 107 -19.57 -8.25 7.74
N LYS A 108 -20.17 -8.28 6.54
CA LYS A 108 -20.46 -7.07 5.74
C LYS A 108 -21.12 -5.92 6.50
N ASN A 109 -21.97 -6.22 7.49
CA ASN A 109 -22.69 -5.21 8.28
C ASN A 109 -21.93 -4.73 9.53
N SER A 110 -20.89 -5.46 9.95
CA SER A 110 -20.15 -5.17 11.19
C SER A 110 -18.78 -4.52 10.92
N MET A 111 -18.15 -4.81 9.78
CA MET A 111 -16.82 -4.28 9.46
C MET A 111 -16.87 -2.98 8.63
N PRO A 112 -16.23 -1.89 9.08
CA PRO A 112 -16.17 -0.63 8.33
C PRO A 112 -15.54 -0.72 6.94
N CYS A 113 -14.63 -1.67 6.70
CA CYS A 113 -13.96 -1.89 5.40
C CYS A 113 -14.91 -2.33 4.27
N PHE A 114 -16.09 -2.86 4.61
CA PHE A 114 -17.09 -3.34 3.66
C PHE A 114 -18.27 -2.37 3.46
N LYS A 115 -18.18 -1.13 3.96
CA LYS A 115 -19.20 -0.10 3.75
C LYS A 115 -19.52 0.18 2.27
N ARG A 116 -18.57 -0.06 1.36
CA ARG A 116 -18.77 0.09 -0.09
C ARG A 116 -19.42 -1.13 -0.75
N GLY A 117 -19.78 -2.15 0.03
CA GLY A 117 -20.40 -3.39 -0.44
C GLY A 117 -19.50 -4.16 -1.40
N ASP A 118 -20.11 -4.73 -2.43
CA ASP A 118 -19.44 -5.58 -3.41
C ASP A 118 -18.31 -4.84 -4.16
N LYS A 119 -18.41 -3.51 -4.29
CA LYS A 119 -17.35 -2.69 -4.90
C LYS A 119 -16.01 -2.85 -4.19
N SER A 120 -15.97 -3.06 -2.86
CA SER A 120 -14.71 -3.29 -2.14
C SER A 120 -14.00 -4.56 -2.63
N ILE A 121 -14.77 -5.60 -2.99
CA ILE A 121 -14.26 -6.87 -3.48
C ILE A 121 -13.80 -6.74 -4.92
N THR A 122 -14.62 -6.16 -5.80
CA THR A 122 -14.26 -5.93 -7.21
C THR A 122 -12.99 -5.10 -7.33
N LEU A 123 -12.87 -4.01 -6.57
CA LEU A 123 -11.65 -3.19 -6.57
C LEU A 123 -10.42 -3.97 -6.08
N LEU A 124 -10.59 -4.92 -5.14
CA LEU A 124 -9.49 -5.78 -4.69
C LEU A 124 -9.05 -6.75 -5.79
N GLU A 125 -10.00 -7.34 -6.51
CA GLU A 125 -9.73 -8.23 -7.65
C GLU A 125 -8.98 -7.50 -8.76
N GLU A 126 -9.43 -6.31 -9.13
CA GLU A 126 -8.80 -5.48 -10.17
C GLU A 126 -7.32 -5.18 -9.88
N ARG A 127 -6.95 -4.99 -8.60
CA ARG A 127 -5.55 -4.71 -8.19
C ARG A 127 -4.58 -5.87 -8.43
N PHE A 128 -5.09 -7.09 -8.59
CA PHE A 128 -4.25 -8.23 -8.96
C PHE A 128 -3.98 -8.29 -10.46
N PHE A 129 -4.75 -7.60 -11.31
CA PHE A 129 -4.65 -7.62 -12.78
C PHE A 129 -4.69 -9.03 -13.40
N GLN A 130 -5.50 -9.95 -12.86
CA GLN A 130 -5.47 -11.37 -13.25
C GLN A 130 -5.59 -11.61 -14.77
N ASP A 131 -6.31 -10.76 -15.50
CA ASP A 131 -6.52 -10.87 -16.95
C ASP A 131 -5.27 -10.55 -17.79
N GLU A 132 -4.28 -9.85 -17.24
CA GLU A 132 -3.05 -9.52 -17.94
C GLU A 132 -2.01 -10.63 -17.76
N ASN A 133 -1.62 -11.28 -18.86
CA ASN A 133 -0.66 -12.38 -18.89
C ASN A 133 0.74 -11.96 -19.38
N ASP A 134 0.86 -10.75 -19.94
CA ASP A 134 2.14 -10.24 -20.43
C ASP A 134 3.02 -9.74 -19.28
N ASN A 135 4.07 -10.50 -18.99
CA ASN A 135 5.06 -10.18 -17.96
C ASN A 135 5.73 -8.80 -18.17
N GLN A 136 5.91 -8.35 -19.41
CA GLN A 136 6.49 -7.04 -19.69
C GLN A 136 5.52 -5.93 -19.28
N LYS A 137 4.24 -6.05 -19.65
CA LYS A 137 3.21 -5.11 -19.21
C LYS A 137 3.02 -5.11 -17.70
N LEU A 138 3.04 -6.27 -17.06
CA LEU A 138 2.97 -6.39 -15.60
C LEU A 138 4.14 -5.69 -14.91
N ASN A 139 5.34 -5.80 -15.48
CA ASN A 139 6.51 -5.07 -15.00
C ASN A 139 6.29 -3.56 -15.12
N VAL A 140 5.84 -3.07 -16.28
CA VAL A 140 5.52 -1.64 -16.49
C VAL A 140 4.45 -1.14 -15.50
N ILE A 141 3.41 -1.94 -15.24
CA ILE A 141 2.38 -1.63 -14.23
C ILE A 141 3.02 -1.47 -12.84
N CYS A 142 3.87 -2.42 -12.42
CA CYS A 142 4.60 -2.31 -11.16
C CYS A 142 5.45 -1.04 -11.08
N GLN A 143 6.14 -0.71 -12.19
CA GLN A 143 6.95 0.51 -12.27
C GLN A 143 6.09 1.77 -12.12
N ASN A 144 4.90 1.80 -12.73
CA ASN A 144 3.98 2.92 -12.63
C ASN A 144 3.39 3.08 -11.22
N ILE A 145 3.09 1.96 -10.55
CA ILE A 145 2.63 1.94 -9.15
C ILE A 145 3.71 2.56 -8.24
N ILE A 146 4.98 2.14 -8.41
CA ILE A 146 6.11 2.71 -7.66
C ILE A 146 6.25 4.20 -7.96
N ASN A 147 6.28 4.59 -9.24
CA ASN A 147 6.47 5.98 -9.65
C ASN A 147 5.36 6.90 -9.11
N SER A 148 4.12 6.43 -9.04
CA SER A 148 2.98 7.18 -8.50
C SER A 148 3.02 7.31 -6.96
N SER A 149 3.81 6.46 -6.29
CA SER A 149 4.02 6.47 -4.85
C SER A 149 5.18 7.38 -4.43
N ILE A 150 6.11 7.67 -5.35
CA ILE A 150 7.28 8.54 -5.12
C ILE A 150 6.83 9.98 -4.87
N ASP A 151 7.37 10.56 -3.80
CA ASP A 151 7.25 11.98 -3.45
C ASP A 151 5.83 12.56 -3.56
N ASN A 152 4.84 11.79 -3.10
CA ASN A 152 3.47 12.22 -3.25
C ASN A 152 3.18 13.38 -2.28
N TRP A 153 2.96 14.58 -2.83
CA TRP A 153 2.65 15.80 -2.06
C TRP A 153 1.49 15.61 -1.08
N ARG A 154 0.52 14.72 -1.40
CA ARG A 154 -0.61 14.40 -0.51
C ARG A 154 -0.17 13.64 0.72
N ALA A 155 0.77 12.71 0.58
CA ALA A 155 1.33 11.97 1.71
C ALA A 155 2.09 12.92 2.65
N LYS A 156 2.89 13.85 2.10
CA LYS A 156 3.56 14.90 2.87
C LYS A 156 2.57 15.82 3.59
N TRP A 157 1.48 16.21 2.92
CA TRP A 157 0.44 17.04 3.53
C TRP A 157 -0.28 16.31 4.66
N TYR A 158 -0.53 15.00 4.50
CA TYR A 158 -1.16 14.18 5.51
C TYR A 158 -0.31 14.05 6.79
N ASP A 159 1.01 13.86 6.65
CA ASP A 159 1.92 13.87 7.81
C ASP A 159 1.88 15.21 8.56
N LYS A 160 1.85 16.34 7.83
CA LYS A 160 1.68 17.67 8.44
C LYS A 160 0.35 17.79 9.18
N TYR A 161 -0.75 17.31 8.60
CA TYR A 161 -2.05 17.32 9.26
C TYR A 161 -2.01 16.51 10.57
N GLN A 162 -1.42 15.32 10.55
CA GLN A 162 -1.27 14.49 11.75
C GLN A 162 -0.37 15.14 12.80
N TYR A 163 0.70 15.83 12.39
CA TYR A 163 1.51 16.64 13.31
C TYR A 163 0.67 17.73 14.00
N TYR A 164 -0.09 18.52 13.24
CA TYR A 164 -0.88 19.62 13.79
C TYR A 164 -2.01 19.15 14.72
N VAL A 165 -2.64 18.02 14.41
CA VAL A 165 -3.82 17.54 15.15
C VAL A 165 -3.45 16.60 16.29
N GLN A 166 -2.43 15.77 16.11
CA GLN A 166 -2.08 14.68 17.04
C GLN A 166 -0.66 14.81 17.62
N GLY A 167 0.14 15.79 17.19
CA GLY A 167 1.51 15.98 17.68
C GLY A 167 2.51 14.94 17.17
N ILE A 168 2.16 14.20 16.11
CA ILE A 168 3.03 13.16 15.53
C ILE A 168 4.11 13.82 14.66
N PHE A 169 5.37 13.75 15.09
CA PHE A 169 6.50 14.35 14.38
C PHE A 169 6.75 13.72 13.00
N TYR A 170 7.20 14.57 12.06
CA TYR A 170 7.63 14.19 10.72
C TYR A 170 9.08 13.69 10.72
#